data_AF-A0A9W9H0B2-F1
#
_entry.id   AF-A0A9W9H0B2-F1
#
_cell.length_a   1.000
_cell.length_b   1.000
_cell.length_c   1.000
_cell.angle_alpha   90.00
_cell.angle_beta   90.00
_cell.angle_gamma   90.00
#
_symmetry.space_group_name_H-M   'P 1'
#
loop_
_entity.id
_entity.type
_entity.pdbx_description
1 polymer ?
#
loop_
_entity_poly.entity_id
_entity_poly.type
_entity_poly.pdbx_seq_one_letter_code
_entity_poly.pdbx_strand_id
1 'polypeptide(L)'
;MGTISSSPEVRAQQAISQRTHTELQALAPLDAENCTAVPRLLGHAERLQGTDDLGPGGYINYVAWERNIAGEFVPRFVQPMSKIITHASIP
;
A
#
# COMPACT_ATOMS: atom_id res chain seq x y z
N MET A 1 19.74 4.98 3.75
CA MET A 1 19.44 3.60 3.31
C MET A 1 18.60 2.94 4.39
N GLY A 2 17.56 2.19 4.00
CA GLY A 2 16.69 1.48 4.94
C GLY A 2 17.32 0.20 5.50
N THR A 3 16.53 -0.61 6.19
CA THR A 3 16.92 -1.89 6.83
C THR A 3 16.83 -3.10 5.89
N ILE A 4 16.69 -2.89 4.57
CA ILE A 4 16.47 -3.97 3.60
C ILE A 4 17.59 -5.02 3.59
N SER A 5 18.83 -4.63 3.86
CA SER A 5 19.98 -5.54 3.95
C SER A 5 20.24 -6.08 5.36
N SER A 6 19.42 -5.68 6.35
CA SER A 6 19.52 -6.15 7.73
C SER A 6 18.88 -7.54 7.89
N SER A 7 19.18 -8.23 8.99
CA SER A 7 18.57 -9.54 9.28
C SER A 7 17.04 -9.42 9.46
N PRO A 8 16.29 -10.52 9.27
CA PRO A 8 14.83 -10.53 9.49
C PRO A 8 14.42 -10.02 10.87
N GLU A 9 15.19 -10.33 11.92
CA GLU A 9 14.91 -9.89 13.29
C GLU A 9 15.01 -8.37 13.43
N VAL A 10 16.01 -7.76 12.79
CA VAL A 10 16.17 -6.29 12.79
C VAL A 10 15.05 -5.63 11.99
N ARG A 11 14.61 -6.24 10.88
CA ARG A 11 13.48 -5.72 10.10
C ARG A 11 12.14 -5.87 10.84
N ALA A 12 11.97 -6.94 11.61
CA ALA A 12 10.76 -7.18 12.40
C ALA A 12 10.51 -6.08 13.45
N GLN A 13 11.57 -5.42 13.93
CA GLN A 13 11.44 -4.28 14.85
C GLN A 13 10.75 -3.07 14.21
N GLN A 14 10.68 -3.01 12.88
CA GLN A 14 9.96 -1.96 12.15
C GLN A 14 8.50 -2.32 11.86
N ALA A 15 8.12 -3.58 12.10
CA ALA A 15 6.76 -4.02 11.89
C ALA A 15 5.84 -3.46 12.98
N ILE A 16 4.66 -3.02 12.55
CA ILE A 16 3.53 -2.76 13.43
C ILE A 16 2.51 -3.85 13.11
N SER A 17 2.11 -4.62 14.12
CA SER A 17 1.28 -5.81 13.94
C SER A 17 -0.17 -5.51 13.53
N GLN A 18 -0.67 -4.31 13.80
CA GLN A 18 -2.01 -3.89 13.38
C GLN A 18 -2.17 -2.37 13.44
N ARG A 19 -2.91 -1.78 12.50
CA ARG A 19 -3.27 -0.35 12.57
C ARG A 19 -4.63 -0.08 11.95
N THR A 20 -5.34 0.87 12.53
CA THR A 20 -6.48 1.50 11.85
C THR A 20 -5.93 2.43 10.78
N HIS A 21 -6.28 2.18 9.51
CA HIS A 21 -5.94 3.07 8.41
C HIS A 21 -6.90 4.26 8.35
N THR A 22 -6.61 5.29 9.12
CA THR A 22 -7.41 6.54 9.14
C THR A 22 -7.52 7.16 7.73
N GLU A 23 -6.52 6.98 6.88
CA GLU A 23 -6.54 7.39 5.48
C GLU A 23 -7.68 6.71 4.69
N LEU A 24 -7.86 5.40 4.83
CA LEU A 24 -8.97 4.68 4.19
C LEU A 24 -10.33 5.10 4.77
N GLN A 25 -10.38 5.35 6.08
CA GLN A 25 -11.59 5.86 6.73
C GLN A 25 -11.94 7.28 6.30
N ALA A 26 -10.97 8.08 5.88
CA ALA A 26 -11.20 9.43 5.37
C ALA A 26 -11.54 9.42 3.87
N LEU A 27 -10.90 8.55 3.07
CA LEU A 27 -11.11 8.49 1.63
C LEU A 27 -12.51 7.97 1.24
N ALA A 28 -13.04 6.98 1.96
CA ALA A 28 -14.33 6.40 1.61
C ALA A 28 -15.50 7.42 1.71
N PRO A 29 -15.62 8.22 2.78
CA PRO A 29 -16.62 9.29 2.85
C PRO A 29 -16.40 10.39 1.82
N LEU A 30 -15.16 10.81 1.57
CA LEU A 30 -14.87 11.85 0.58
C LEU A 30 -15.28 11.42 -0.84
N ASP A 31 -15.06 10.15 -1.16
CA ASP A 31 -15.52 9.56 -2.41
C ASP A 31 -17.05 9.49 -2.49
N ALA A 32 -17.72 9.06 -1.40
CA ALA A 32 -19.17 9.01 -1.32
C ALA A 32 -19.84 10.38 -1.54
N GLU A 33 -19.17 11.47 -1.12
CA GLU A 33 -19.61 12.85 -1.31
C GLU A 33 -19.16 13.45 -2.68
N ASN A 34 -18.65 12.63 -3.61
CA ASN A 34 -18.14 13.04 -4.92
C ASN A 34 -17.07 14.15 -4.85
N CYS A 35 -16.21 14.13 -3.84
CA CYS A 35 -15.13 15.10 -3.70
C CYS A 35 -14.11 14.94 -4.84
N THR A 36 -14.04 15.91 -5.75
CA THR A 36 -13.14 15.87 -6.92
C THR A 36 -11.66 16.06 -6.57
N ALA A 37 -11.33 16.37 -5.32
CA ALA A 37 -9.96 16.54 -4.85
C ALA A 37 -9.28 15.21 -4.48
N VAL A 38 -10.05 14.13 -4.32
CA VAL A 38 -9.53 12.78 -4.07
C VAL A 38 -9.86 11.88 -5.26
N PRO A 39 -8.96 10.96 -5.64
CA PRO A 39 -9.29 9.95 -6.63
C PRO A 39 -10.29 8.94 -6.03
N ARG A 40 -11.21 8.46 -6.87
CA ARG A 40 -12.22 7.47 -6.49
C ARG A 40 -11.56 6.19 -5.96
N LEU A 41 -12.05 5.67 -4.84
CA LEU A 41 -11.54 4.44 -4.25
C LEU A 41 -12.12 3.24 -5.01
N LEU A 42 -11.25 2.41 -5.59
CA LEU A 42 -11.64 1.21 -6.33
C LEU A 42 -11.67 -0.03 -5.44
N GLY A 43 -10.86 -0.03 -4.38
CA GLY A 43 -10.81 -1.13 -3.41
C GLY A 43 -9.59 -1.06 -2.50
N HIS A 44 -9.60 -1.90 -1.47
CA HIS A 44 -8.46 -2.09 -0.57
C HIS A 44 -8.40 -3.55 -0.09
N ALA A 45 -7.21 -4.01 0.29
CA ALA A 45 -6.99 -5.34 0.84
C ALA A 45 -5.78 -5.33 1.79
N GLU A 46 -5.75 -6.24 2.74
CA GLU A 46 -4.62 -6.41 3.66
C GLU A 46 -4.02 -7.81 3.53
N ARG A 47 -2.69 -7.92 3.64
CA ARG A 47 -1.98 -9.20 3.73
C ARG A 47 -0.93 -9.14 4.83
N LEU A 48 -0.94 -10.12 5.73
CA LEU A 48 0.12 -10.30 6.72
C LEU A 48 1.47 -10.60 6.04
N GLN A 49 2.55 -10.05 6.59
CA GLN A 49 3.91 -10.28 6.13
C GLN A 49 4.52 -11.52 6.78
N GLY A 50 5.09 -12.39 5.95
CA GLY A 50 5.79 -13.59 6.37
C GLY A 50 7.17 -13.30 6.98
N THR A 51 7.84 -14.35 7.45
CA THR A 51 9.16 -14.26 8.10
C THR A 51 10.26 -13.73 7.18
N ASP A 52 10.16 -13.98 5.89
CA ASP A 52 11.16 -13.57 4.89
C ASP A 52 10.81 -12.25 4.19
N ASP A 53 9.66 -11.66 4.51
CA ASP A 53 9.23 -10.40 3.92
C ASP A 53 10.05 -9.20 4.46
N LEU A 54 9.85 -8.03 3.86
CA LEU A 54 10.60 -6.82 4.20
C LEU A 54 10.34 -6.30 5.61
N GLY A 55 9.16 -6.58 6.17
CA GLY A 55 8.78 -6.24 7.56
C GLY A 55 8.12 -7.42 8.24
N PRO A 56 8.90 -8.44 8.67
CA PRO A 56 8.34 -9.65 9.27
C PRO A 56 7.46 -9.34 10.48
N GLY A 57 6.29 -9.98 10.56
CA GLY A 57 5.30 -9.73 11.61
C GLY A 57 4.47 -8.45 11.41
N GLY A 58 4.67 -7.75 10.29
CA GLY A 58 3.85 -6.63 9.85
C GLY A 58 2.75 -7.07 8.88
N TYR A 59 2.22 -6.10 8.14
CA TYR A 59 1.23 -6.33 7.10
C TYR A 59 1.44 -5.35 5.93
N ILE A 60 0.92 -5.71 4.77
CA ILE A 60 0.84 -4.86 3.58
C ILE A 60 -0.61 -4.46 3.39
N ASN A 61 -0.86 -3.15 3.35
CA ASN A 61 -2.15 -2.60 2.95
C ASN A 61 -2.10 -2.19 1.48
N TYR A 62 -2.90 -2.85 0.66
CA TYR A 62 -3.10 -2.55 -0.75
C TYR A 62 -4.27 -1.59 -0.90
N VAL A 63 -4.04 -0.49 -1.62
CA VAL A 63 -5.08 0.50 -1.92
C VAL A 63 -5.11 0.72 -3.43
N ALA A 64 -6.30 0.58 -4.03
CA ALA A 64 -6.53 0.83 -5.44
C ALA A 64 -7.41 2.08 -5.58
N TRP A 65 -6.92 3.07 -6.33
CA TRP A 65 -7.68 4.27 -6.66
C TRP A 65 -7.69 4.53 -8.15
N GLU A 66 -8.69 5.28 -8.61
CA GLU A 66 -8.81 5.71 -9.98
C GLU A 66 -7.64 6.62 -10.36
N ARG A 67 -6.99 6.30 -11.48
CA ARG A 67 -5.89 7.11 -11.97
C ARG A 67 -6.47 8.34 -12.67
N ASN A 68 -6.31 9.51 -12.06
CA ASN A 68 -6.69 10.77 -12.69
C ASN A 68 -5.57 11.21 -13.66
N ILE A 69 -5.80 11.07 -14.97
CA ILE A 69 -4.81 11.37 -16.02
C ILE A 69 -5.06 12.77 -16.59
N ALA A 70 -5.10 13.79 -15.73
CA ALA A 70 -5.12 15.19 -16.14
C ALA A 70 -3.90 15.93 -15.55
N GLY A 71 -2.86 16.15 -16.37
CA GLY A 71 -1.75 17.08 -16.06
C GLY A 71 -0.70 16.60 -15.04
N GLU A 72 -0.13 15.42 -15.28
CA GLU A 72 0.80 14.66 -14.41
C GLU A 72 1.66 15.43 -13.38
N PHE A 73 1.46 15.09 -12.11
CA PHE A 73 2.57 14.82 -11.21
C PHE A 73 2.35 13.46 -10.55
N VAL A 74 3.15 12.46 -10.93
CA VAL A 74 3.21 11.17 -10.25
C VAL A 74 4.47 11.20 -9.38
N PRO A 75 4.36 11.29 -8.04
CA PRO A 75 5.51 11.16 -7.17
C PRO A 75 6.20 9.82 -7.45
N ARG A 76 7.53 9.84 -7.57
CA ARG A 76 8.40 8.71 -7.97
C ARG A 76 8.16 7.39 -7.19
N PHE A 77 7.46 7.46 -6.06
CA PHE A 77 7.17 6.34 -5.17
C PHE A 77 5.83 5.64 -5.41
N VAL A 78 4.95 6.16 -6.28
CA VAL A 78 3.71 5.49 -6.65
C VAL A 78 3.97 4.58 -7.86
N GLN A 79 4.21 3.29 -7.61
CA GLN A 79 4.32 2.29 -8.67
C GLN A 79 2.90 1.90 -9.15
N PRO A 80 2.65 1.82 -10.47
CA PRO A 80 1.36 1.36 -10.97
C PRO A 80 1.12 -0.11 -10.61
N MET A 81 -0.10 -0.42 -10.16
CA MET A 81 -0.55 -1.76 -9.73
C MET A 81 -0.23 -2.87 -10.75
N SER A 82 -0.17 -2.55 -12.04
CA SER A 82 0.19 -3.48 -13.12
C SER A 82 1.58 -4.10 -12.97
N LYS A 83 2.49 -3.49 -12.22
CA LYS A 83 3.83 -4.05 -11.93
C LYS A 83 3.87 -4.94 -10.68
N ILE A 84 2.88 -4.84 -9.79
CA ILE A 84 2.83 -5.63 -8.54
C ILE A 84 2.27 -7.03 -8.84
N ILE A 85 1.28 -7.14 -9.72
CA ILE A 85 0.60 -8.41 -10.03
C ILE A 85 1.54 -9.40 -10.76
N THR A 86 2.54 -8.95 -11.50
CA THR A 86 3.45 -9.82 -12.25
C THR A 86 4.42 -10.63 -11.38
N HIS A 87 4.61 -10.27 -10.12
CA HIS A 87 5.48 -11.01 -9.19
C HIS A 87 4.72 -12.06 -8.35
N ALA A 88 3.39 -12.14 -8.50
CA ALA A 88 2.53 -13.13 -7.83
C ALA A 88 2.19 -14.33 -8.75
N SER A 89 3.03 -14.62 -9.75
CA SER A 89 2.94 -15.86 -10.53
C SER A 89 3.73 -16.96 -9.84
N ILE A 90 2.97 -17.86 -9.21
CA ILE A 90 3.36 -19.11 -8.55
C ILE A 90 3.94 -20.08 -9.59
N PRO A 91 5.03 -20.79 -9.26
CA PRO A 91 4.95 -22.26 -9.18
C PRO A 91 4.99 -22.76 -7.74
#